data_AF-A0A8H4LYA7-F1
#
_entry.id   AF-A0A8H4LYA7-F1
#
_cell.length_a   1.000
_cell.length_b   1.000
_cell.length_c   1.000
_cell.angle_alpha   90.00
_cell.angle_beta   90.00
_cell.angle_gamma   90.00
#
_symmetry.space_group_name_H-M   'P 1'
#
loop_
_entity.id
_entity.type
_entity.pdbx_description
1 polymer ?
#
loop_
_entity_poly.entity_id
_entity_poly.type
_entity_poly.pdbx_seq_one_letter_code
_entity_poly.pdbx_strand_id
1 'polypeptide(L)' 'MVKGKVVLGDESGQGEGHLVCKEGELLDSRQTRLLKLFSVCLSEFRVKVLAHWSAASGEVTEVKQPTMEGVMEGVEAS' A
#
# COMPACT_ATOMS: atom_id res chain seq x y z
N MET A 1 1.37 28.62 -3.46
CA MET A 1 2.51 28.76 -4.40
C MET A 1 3.40 29.86 -3.87
N VAL A 2 4.63 29.56 -3.49
CA VAL A 2 5.61 30.57 -3.02
C VAL A 2 6.80 30.53 -3.95
N LYS A 3 7.14 31.68 -4.56
CA LYS A 3 8.26 31.81 -5.50
C LYS A 3 8.28 30.74 -6.60
N GLY A 4 7.11 30.45 -7.18
CA GLY A 4 6.97 29.44 -8.25
C GLY A 4 7.01 27.98 -7.79
N LYS A 5 7.03 27.71 -6.48
CA LYS A 5 7.00 26.36 -5.91
C LYS A 5 5.67 26.06 -5.23
N VAL A 6 5.20 24.81 -5.37
CA VAL A 6 4.07 24.29 -4.58
C VAL A 6 4.59 24.06 -3.16
N VAL A 7 3.94 24.69 -2.18
CA VAL A 7 4.29 24.58 -0.76
C VAL A 7 3.01 24.40 0.06
N LEU A 8 3.13 23.70 1.18
CA LEU A 8 2.13 23.66 2.23
C LEU A 8 2.55 24.66 3.31
N GLY A 9 1.62 25.46 3.83
CA GLY A 9 1.91 26.49 4.83
C GLY A 9 2.10 27.89 4.25
N ASP A 10 2.67 28.78 5.07
CA ASP A 10 2.87 30.20 4.75
C ASP A 10 4.14 30.47 3.93
N GLU A 11 4.42 31.75 3.64
CA GLU A 11 5.61 32.18 2.90
C GLU A 11 6.93 31.89 3.63
N SER A 12 6.88 31.64 4.94
CA SER A 12 8.00 31.25 5.78
C SER A 12 8.22 29.74 5.80
N GLY A 13 7.34 28.96 5.15
CA GLY A 13 7.36 27.51 5.16
C GLY A 13 6.85 26.89 6.47
N GLN A 14 6.17 27.67 7.30
CA GLN A 14 5.57 27.19 8.54
C GLN A 14 4.12 26.76 8.28
N GLY A 15 3.78 25.53 8.68
CA GLY A 15 2.45 24.97 8.53
C GLY A 15 2.42 23.49 8.90
N GLU A 16 1.24 22.97 9.26
CA GLU A 16 1.07 21.55 9.52
C GLU A 16 1.08 20.75 8.22
N GLY A 17 1.63 19.53 8.29
CA GLY A 17 1.62 18.59 7.17
C GLY A 17 0.20 18.14 6.81
N HIS A 18 0.01 17.66 5.58
CA HIS A 18 -1.27 17.12 5.14
C HIS A 18 -1.31 15.60 5.33
N LEU A 19 -2.09 15.12 6.30
CA LEU A 19 -2.29 13.68 6.51
C LEU A 19 -3.15 13.10 5.38
N VAL A 20 -2.55 12.22 4.57
CA VAL A 20 -3.25 11.60 3.43
C VAL A 20 -4.12 10.43 3.87
N CYS A 21 -3.58 9.48 4.65
CA CYS A 21 -4.30 8.30 5.13
C CYS A 21 -3.66 7.75 6.40
N LYS A 22 -4.38 6.86 7.11
CA LYS A 22 -3.85 6.09 8.25
C LYS A 22 -3.87 4.60 7.96
N GLU A 23 -3.02 3.87 8.67
CA GLU A 23 -3.04 2.41 8.63
C GLU A 23 -4.40 1.85 9.08
N GLY A 24 -4.86 0.81 8.38
CA GLY A 24 -6.13 0.14 8.67
C GLY A 24 -7.37 0.86 8.12
N GLU A 25 -7.25 2.08 7.60
CA GLU A 25 -8.36 2.80 6.98
C GLU A 25 -8.55 2.41 5.50
N LEU A 26 -9.81 2.36 5.06
CA LEU A 26 -10.15 2.14 3.66
C LEU A 26 -9.80 3.38 2.84
N LEU A 27 -8.92 3.22 1.85
CA LEU A 27 -8.50 4.32 0.98
C LEU A 27 -9.60 4.74 0.01
N ASP A 28 -9.87 6.06 -0.06
CA ASP A 28 -10.79 6.66 -1.03
C ASP A 28 -10.11 7.00 -2.38
N SER A 29 -10.90 7.42 -3.36
CA SER A 29 -10.41 7.78 -4.70
C SER A 29 -9.46 8.99 -4.71
N ARG A 30 -9.60 9.91 -3.75
CA ARG A 30 -8.75 11.11 -3.64
C ARG A 30 -7.39 10.74 -3.03
N GLN A 31 -7.39 9.94 -1.97
CA GLN A 31 -6.19 9.45 -1.29
C GLN A 31 -5.34 8.60 -2.24
N THR A 32 -5.96 7.61 -2.91
CA THR A 32 -5.25 6.77 -3.89
C THR A 32 -4.70 7.57 -5.06
N ARG A 33 -5.36 8.65 -5.48
CA ARG A 33 -4.84 9.55 -6.53
C ARG A 33 -3.61 10.32 -6.06
N LEU A 34 -3.60 10.86 -4.84
CA LEU A 34 -2.45 11.53 -4.27
C LEU A 34 -1.25 10.59 -4.15
N LEU A 35 -1.45 9.38 -3.60
CA LEU A 35 -0.40 8.37 -3.46
C LEU A 35 0.24 8.03 -4.82
N LYS A 36 -0.56 7.88 -5.87
CA LYS A 36 -0.07 7.66 -7.24
C LYS A 36 0.75 8.84 -7.78
N LEU A 37 0.31 10.08 -7.56
CA LEU A 37 1.03 11.28 -8.03
C LEU A 37 2.40 11.43 -7.36
N PHE A 38 2.52 11.01 -6.10
CA PHE A 38 3.77 11.03 -5.34
C PHE A 38 4.57 9.73 -5.46
N SER A 39 4.17 8.80 -6.35
CA SER A 39 4.83 7.50 -6.54
C SER A 39 4.99 6.68 -5.25
N VAL A 40 4.03 6.82 -4.31
CA VAL A 40 4.01 6.07 -3.05
C VAL A 40 3.26 4.75 -3.26
N CYS A 41 4.00 3.64 -3.26
CA CYS A 41 3.47 2.29 -3.45
C CYS A 41 3.12 1.64 -2.10
N LEU A 42 1.87 1.81 -1.64
CA LEU A 42 1.39 1.17 -0.40
C LEU A 42 0.81 -0.24 -0.60
N SER A 43 0.53 -0.64 -1.84
CA SER A 43 -0.11 -1.93 -2.14
C SER A 43 0.92 -2.94 -2.61
N GLU A 44 0.86 -4.13 -2.02
CA GLU A 44 1.59 -5.29 -2.50
C GLU A 44 0.66 -6.22 -3.28
N PHE A 45 1.05 -6.57 -4.50
CA PHE A 45 0.35 -7.58 -5.29
C PHE A 45 0.91 -8.97 -4.95
N ARG A 46 0.06 -9.84 -4.40
CA ARG A 46 0.40 -11.25 -4.13
C ARG A 46 -0.62 -12.18 -4.76
N VAL A 47 -0.13 -13.25 -5.39
CA VAL A 47 -0.98 -14.32 -5.94
C VAL A 47 -1.33 -15.29 -4.83
N LYS A 48 -2.62 -15.60 -4.71
CA LYS A 48 -3.14 -16.58 -3.75
C LYS A 48 -3.61 -17.82 -4.50
N VAL A 49 -2.79 -18.88 -4.48
CA VAL A 49 -3.16 -20.18 -5.05
C VAL A 49 -4.21 -20.82 -4.15
N LEU A 50 -5.35 -21.18 -4.72
CA LEU A 50 -6.48 -21.77 -3.98
C LEU A 50 -6.48 -23.29 -4.03
N ALA A 51 -6.19 -23.85 -5.21
CA ALA A 51 -6.19 -25.28 -5.46
C ALA A 51 -5.40 -25.59 -6.73
N HIS A 52 -5.03 -26.86 -6.89
CA HIS A 52 -4.56 -27.41 -8.16
C HIS A 52 -5.23 -28.75 -8.44
N TRP A 53 -5.39 -29.08 -9.72
CA TRP A 53 -5.82 -30.40 -10.17
C TRP A 53 -4.63 -31.18 -10.73
N SER A 54 -4.55 -32.48 -10.44
CA SER A 54 -3.48 -33.35 -10.93
C SER A 54 -4.02 -34.36 -11.93
N ALA A 55 -3.47 -34.36 -13.16
CA ALA A 55 -3.83 -35.35 -14.17
C ALA A 55 -3.39 -36.78 -13.80
N ALA A 56 -2.33 -36.92 -13.01
CA ALA A 56 -1.79 -38.22 -12.62
C ALA A 56 -2.68 -38.96 -11.63
N SER A 57 -3.35 -38.25 -10.72
CA SER A 57 -4.32 -38.84 -9.78
C SER A 57 -5.77 -38.63 -10.19
N GLY A 58 -6.06 -37.64 -11.05
CA GLY A 58 -7.41 -37.21 -11.39
C GLY A 58 -8.07 -36.35 -10.32
N GLU A 59 -7.35 -35.97 -9.26
CA GLU A 59 -7.91 -35.33 -8.06
C GLU A 59 -7.59 -33.83 -7.97
N VAL A 60 -8.46 -33.10 -7.27
CA VAL A 60 -8.25 -31.69 -6.90
C VAL A 60 -7.70 -31.62 -5.49
N THR A 61 -6.62 -30.85 -5.29
CA THR A 61 -6.01 -30.58 -4.00
C THR A 61 -6.16 -29.10 -3.65
N GLU A 62 -6.87 -28.81 -2.56
CA GLU A 62 -6.97 -27.46 -2.01
C GLU A 62 -5.67 -27.06 -1.28
N VAL A 63 -5.23 -25.82 -1.48
CA VAL A 63 -4.01 -25.28 -0.88
C VAL A 63 -4.38 -24.53 0.41
N LYS A 64 -3.87 -25.00 1.55
CA LYS A 64 -4.04 -24.31 2.82
C LYS A 64 -3.25 -23.01 2.82
N GLN A 65 -3.92 -21.93 3.20
CA GLN A 65 -3.38 -20.58 3.09
C GLN A 65 -2.41 -20.32 4.25
N PRO A 66 -1.24 -19.73 4.01
CA PRO A 66 -0.48 -19.10 5.08
C PRO A 66 -1.30 -17.92 5.64
N THR A 67 -1.47 -17.87 6.95
CA THR A 67 -2.08 -16.74 7.65
C THR A 67 -1.17 -15.52 7.49
N MET A 68 -1.70 -14.42 6.96
CA MET A 68 -0.97 -13.15 6.79
C MET A 68 -0.84 -12.40 8.13
N GLU A 69 -0.16 -13.00 9.09
CA GLU A 69 0.32 -12.32 10.30
C GLU A 69 1.84 -12.12 10.14
N GLY A 70 2.29 -10.89 9.86
CA GLY A 70 3.71 -10.53 10.04
C GLY A 70 4.51 -10.01 8.85
N VAL A 71 4.02 -9.01 8.09
CA VAL A 71 4.87 -8.30 7.11
C VAL A 71 5.05 -6.81 7.47
N MET A 72 5.22 -6.47 8.75
CA MET A 72 5.46 -5.07 9.16
C MET A 72 6.72 -4.83 10.01
N GLU A 73 7.61 -5.81 10.20
CA GLU A 73 8.97 -5.51 10.69
C GLU A 73 9.94 -5.37 9.52
N GLY A 74 10.50 -4.17 9.34
CA GLY A 74 11.71 -3.98 8.53
C GLY A 74 11.73 -2.78 7.58
N VAL A 75 11.46 -1.56 8.06
CA VAL A 75 12.08 -0.35 7.49
C VAL A 75 12.60 0.51 8.64
N GLU A 76 13.67 0.05 9.29
CA GLU A 76 14.58 0.96 9.98
C GLU A 76 15.44 1.66 8.92
N ALA A 77 15.17 2.95 8.71
CA ALA A 77 16.08 3.82 7.99
C ALA A 77 17.25 4.17 8.91
N SER A 78 18.44 3.69 8.57
CA SER A 78 19.72 4.26 9.04
C SER A 78 20.00 5.61 8.40
#